data_AF-A0A2V5P560-F1
#
_entry.id   AF-A0A2V5P560-F1
#
_cell.length_a   1.000
_cell.length_b   1.000
_cell.length_c   1.000
_cell.angle_alpha   90.00
_cell.angle_beta   90.00
_cell.angle_gamma   90.00
#
_symmetry.space_group_name_H-M   'P 1'
#
loop_
_entity.id
_entity.type
_entity.pdbx_description
1 polymer ?
#
loop_
_entity_poly.entity_id
_entity_poly.type
_entity_poly.pdbx_seq_one_letter_code
_entity_poly.pdbx_strand_id
1 'polypeptide(L)'
;MSALQELRESLKAAGLEFPYWEHVTGYDTNIHLAILSKFPFTALRPHTNDDFLLNGRRFHVSRGFAEADIQVNTNYSFTLITAHLKSKLPIPQADEAELRQQEAKVLREKIDARFAANPNVNLIVLGDLNDSKDAGSTKAIIGRGKHKLVDTRPAERNGDEFVPA
;
A
#
# COMPACT_ATOMS: atom_id res chain seq x y z
N MET A 1 6.87 17.41 6.10
CA MET A 1 7.99 17.33 5.13
C MET A 1 9.38 17.24 5.77
N SER A 2 9.62 17.85 6.94
CA SER A 2 10.94 17.81 7.61
C SER A 2 11.46 16.38 7.85
N ALA A 3 10.63 15.48 8.39
CA ALA A 3 11.05 14.11 8.69
C ALA A 3 11.47 13.28 7.45
N LEU A 4 10.80 13.46 6.30
CA LEU A 4 11.20 12.77 5.07
C LEU A 4 12.53 13.30 4.54
N GLN A 5 12.75 14.62 4.63
CA GLN A 5 14.02 15.23 4.23
C GLN A 5 15.16 14.73 5.12
N GLU A 6 14.96 14.72 6.43
CA GLU A 6 15.91 14.19 7.41
C GLU A 6 16.26 12.71 7.14
N LEU A 7 15.25 11.87 6.86
CA LEU A 7 15.45 10.47 6.49
C LEU A 7 16.30 10.36 5.21
N ARG A 8 16.00 11.16 4.19
CA ARG A 8 16.74 11.15 2.91
C ARG A 8 18.19 11.59 3.07
N GLU A 9 18.43 12.63 3.85
CA GLU A 9 19.77 13.12 4.17
C GLU A 9 20.56 12.08 4.96
N SER A 10 19.94 11.45 5.95
CA SER A 10 20.55 10.38 6.75
C SER A 10 20.91 9.15 5.92
N LEU A 11 19.99 8.71 5.04
CA LEU A 11 20.25 7.60 4.11
C LEU A 11 21.41 7.93 3.16
N LYS A 12 21.43 9.14 2.61
CA LYS A 12 22.52 9.59 1.73
C LYS A 12 23.86 9.64 2.49
N ALA A 13 23.88 10.16 3.70
CA ALA A 13 25.07 10.18 4.55
C ALA A 13 25.59 8.77 4.87
N ALA A 14 24.69 7.78 4.94
CA ALA A 14 25.03 6.36 5.09
C ALA A 14 25.41 5.66 3.76
N GLY A 15 25.54 6.40 2.65
CA GLY A 15 25.89 5.84 1.33
C GLY A 15 24.72 5.19 0.57
N LEU A 16 23.48 5.36 1.04
CA LEU A 16 22.27 4.88 0.38
C LEU A 16 21.58 6.03 -0.35
N GLU A 17 21.83 6.12 -1.66
CA GLU A 17 21.20 7.15 -2.49
C GLU A 17 19.88 6.66 -3.11
N PHE A 18 18.83 7.45 -2.92
CA PHE A 18 17.50 7.25 -3.50
C PHE A 18 17.06 8.55 -4.21
N PRO A 19 17.51 8.79 -5.45
CA PRO A 19 17.28 10.05 -6.16
C PRO A 19 15.81 10.26 -6.55
N TYR A 20 15.04 9.19 -6.68
CA TYR A 20 13.62 9.23 -7.02
C TYR A 20 12.79 9.00 -5.76
N TRP A 21 11.87 9.91 -5.48
CA TRP A 21 11.05 9.82 -4.28
C TRP A 21 9.70 10.48 -4.51
N GLU A 22 8.70 9.97 -3.83
CA GLU A 22 7.32 10.49 -3.85
C GLU A 22 6.86 10.65 -2.41
N HIS A 23 6.10 11.71 -2.15
CA HIS A 23 5.51 12.00 -0.84
C HIS A 23 4.01 12.24 -0.98
N VAL A 24 3.22 11.36 -0.37
CA VAL A 24 1.76 11.39 -0.46
C VAL A 24 1.16 11.81 0.88
N THR A 25 0.39 12.89 0.83
CA THR A 25 -0.40 13.40 1.95
C THR A 25 -1.86 12.99 1.72
N GLY A 26 -2.38 12.09 2.56
CA GLY A 26 -3.78 11.70 2.55
C GLY A 26 -4.68 12.70 3.28
N TYR A 27 -5.84 12.22 3.72
CA TYR A 27 -6.77 12.99 4.54
C TYR A 27 -6.21 13.30 5.95
N ASP A 28 -5.42 12.37 6.51
CA ASP A 28 -4.63 12.59 7.72
C ASP A 28 -3.44 13.50 7.41
N THR A 29 -3.37 14.62 8.15
CA THR A 29 -2.32 15.63 8.00
C THR A 29 -1.04 15.30 8.78
N ASN A 30 -1.04 14.27 9.61
CA ASN A 30 0.08 13.89 10.48
C ASN A 30 0.81 12.64 9.99
N ILE A 31 0.12 11.73 9.31
CA ILE A 31 0.70 10.49 8.79
C ILE A 31 0.74 10.56 7.26
N HIS A 32 1.95 10.44 6.72
CA HIS A 32 2.19 10.49 5.28
C HIS A 32 2.81 9.19 4.78
N LEU A 33 2.64 8.93 3.49
CA LEU A 33 3.33 7.86 2.78
C LEU A 33 4.48 8.44 1.97
N ALA A 34 5.57 7.70 1.89
CA ALA A 34 6.67 8.04 1.00
C ALA A 34 7.23 6.79 0.31
N ILE A 35 7.58 6.94 -0.97
CA ILE A 35 8.34 5.94 -1.73
C ILE A 35 9.72 6.54 -1.96
N LEU A 36 10.78 5.79 -1.68
CA LEU A 36 12.16 6.13 -2.05
C LEU A 36 12.70 5.04 -2.97
N SER A 37 13.29 5.44 -4.09
CA SER A 37 13.71 4.52 -5.14
C SER A 37 15.07 4.89 -5.72
N LYS A 38 15.86 3.85 -6.01
CA LYS A 38 17.07 3.95 -6.84
C LYS A 38 16.74 4.06 -8.32
N PHE A 39 15.55 3.64 -8.71
CA PHE A 39 15.07 3.53 -10.08
C PHE A 39 14.04 4.62 -10.40
N PRO A 40 14.03 5.17 -11.64
CA PRO A 40 13.12 6.24 -12.02
C PRO A 40 11.66 5.82 -11.98
N PHE A 41 10.81 6.79 -11.61
CA PHE A 41 9.37 6.68 -11.76
C PHE A 41 8.97 7.10 -13.17
N THR A 42 8.25 6.25 -13.89
CA THR A 42 7.68 6.57 -15.21
C THR A 42 6.26 7.11 -15.09
N ALA A 43 5.58 6.88 -13.97
CA ALA A 43 4.32 7.50 -13.63
C ALA A 43 4.09 7.48 -12.11
N LEU A 44 3.36 8.48 -11.63
CA LEU A 44 2.94 8.63 -10.23
C LEU A 44 1.42 8.86 -10.20
N ARG A 45 0.73 8.13 -9.32
CA ARG A 45 -0.74 8.14 -9.22
C ARG A 45 -1.15 8.10 -7.73
N PRO A 46 -0.97 9.20 -6.98
CA PRO A 46 -1.42 9.25 -5.59
C PRO A 46 -2.95 9.16 -5.49
N HIS A 47 -3.43 8.34 -4.56
CA HIS A 47 -4.85 8.12 -4.26
C HIS A 47 -5.15 8.73 -2.88
N THR A 48 -5.56 10.01 -2.85
CA THR A 48 -5.67 10.80 -1.61
C THR A 48 -7.07 11.28 -1.28
N ASN A 49 -8.04 11.05 -2.16
CA ASN A 49 -9.41 11.55 -2.04
C ASN A 49 -10.42 10.41 -2.25
N ASP A 50 -10.14 9.27 -1.63
CA ASP A 50 -11.01 8.10 -1.69
C ASP A 50 -11.89 8.01 -0.46
N ASP A 51 -13.15 7.64 -0.71
CA ASP A 51 -14.19 7.50 0.30
C ASP A 51 -14.79 6.11 0.27
N PHE A 52 -15.37 5.71 1.40
CA PHE A 52 -16.22 4.53 1.48
C PHE A 52 -17.41 4.76 2.42
N LEU A 53 -18.43 3.92 2.27
CA LEU A 53 -19.59 3.91 3.15
C LEU A 53 -19.46 2.76 4.15
N LEU A 54 -19.70 3.05 5.43
CA LEU A 54 -19.83 2.08 6.49
C LEU A 54 -21.06 2.43 7.33
N ASN A 55 -22.00 1.49 7.43
CA ASN A 55 -23.25 1.66 8.18
C ASN A 55 -24.01 2.97 7.83
N GLY A 56 -24.06 3.30 6.54
CA GLY A 56 -24.75 4.50 6.02
C GLY A 56 -23.98 5.81 6.21
N ARG A 57 -22.81 5.79 6.86
CA ARG A 57 -21.94 6.95 7.06
C ARG A 57 -20.76 6.91 6.09
N ARG A 58 -20.38 8.08 5.57
CA ARG A 58 -19.19 8.27 4.74
C ARG A 58 -17.94 8.43 5.58
N PHE A 59 -16.88 7.75 5.18
CA PHE A 59 -15.54 7.83 5.73
C PHE A 59 -14.53 8.04 4.60
N HIS A 60 -13.41 8.66 4.94
CA HIS A 60 -12.28 8.85 4.03
C HIS A 60 -11.23 7.77 4.30
N VAL A 61 -10.53 7.32 3.25
CA VAL A 61 -9.26 6.61 3.42
C VAL A 61 -8.25 7.58 4.04
N SER A 62 -7.80 7.27 5.25
CA SER A 62 -7.13 8.27 6.09
C SER A 62 -5.75 8.66 5.53
N ARG A 63 -4.89 7.70 5.18
CA ARG A 63 -3.50 7.99 4.76
C ARG A 63 -3.29 7.97 3.24
N GLY A 64 -4.34 7.67 2.49
CA GLY A 64 -4.28 7.45 1.05
C GLY A 64 -3.43 6.24 0.64
N PHE A 65 -3.20 6.10 -0.66
CA PHE A 65 -2.29 5.13 -1.25
C PHE A 65 -1.32 5.83 -2.20
N ALA A 66 -0.04 5.46 -2.18
CA ALA A 66 0.89 5.92 -3.20
C ALA A 66 1.07 4.83 -4.25
N GLU A 67 0.89 5.18 -5.52
CA GLU A 67 1.11 4.28 -6.65
C GLU A 67 2.17 4.86 -7.59
N ALA A 68 3.15 4.04 -7.95
CA ALA A 68 4.24 4.42 -8.84
C ALA A 68 4.55 3.29 -9.84
N ASP A 69 4.78 3.64 -11.10
CA ASP A 69 5.42 2.75 -12.05
C ASP A 69 6.94 2.95 -11.96
N ILE A 70 7.67 1.88 -11.68
CA ILE A 70 9.12 1.92 -11.44
C ILE A 70 9.82 1.21 -12.59
N GLN A 71 10.73 1.91 -13.28
CA GLN A 71 11.53 1.37 -14.38
C GLN A 71 12.89 0.89 -13.88
N VAL A 72 13.09 -0.42 -13.77
CA VAL A 72 14.32 -1.00 -13.22
C VAL A 72 15.44 -1.01 -14.26
N ASN A 73 15.12 -1.35 -15.50
CA ASN A 73 16.02 -1.32 -16.67
C ASN A 73 15.17 -1.21 -17.95
N THR A 74 15.77 -1.18 -19.14
CA THR A 74 15.02 -0.99 -20.42
C THR A 74 13.93 -2.02 -20.69
N ASN A 75 14.02 -3.21 -20.11
CA ASN A 75 13.15 -4.35 -20.42
C ASN A 75 12.22 -4.73 -19.26
N TYR A 76 12.34 -4.06 -18.11
CA TYR A 76 11.58 -4.41 -16.92
C TYR A 76 11.10 -3.18 -16.14
N SER A 77 9.80 -3.15 -15.92
CA SER A 77 9.10 -2.25 -15.02
C SER A 77 8.03 -3.01 -14.24
N PHE A 78 7.62 -2.42 -13.13
CA PHE A 78 6.51 -2.91 -12.31
C PHE A 78 5.77 -1.74 -11.68
N THR A 79 4.51 -1.97 -11.30
CA THR A 79 3.71 -1.02 -10.53
C THR A 79 3.85 -1.34 -9.04
N LEU A 80 4.20 -0.35 -8.24
CA LEU A 80 4.19 -0.40 -6.78
C LEU A 80 2.96 0.33 -6.27
N ILE A 81 2.18 -0.29 -5.38
CA ILE A 81 1.17 0.39 -4.56
C ILE A 81 1.55 0.22 -3.10
N THR A 82 1.74 1.33 -2.38
CA THR A 82 1.98 1.32 -0.94
C THR A 82 0.79 1.89 -0.18
N ALA A 83 0.46 1.27 0.95
CA ALA A 83 -0.67 1.63 1.79
C ALA A 83 -0.31 1.60 3.27
N HIS A 84 -1.01 2.42 4.07
CA HIS A 84 -0.99 2.32 5.52
C HIS A 84 -2.42 2.33 6.05
N LEU A 85 -2.99 1.15 6.25
CA LEU A 85 -4.40 1.00 6.60
C LEU A 85 -4.68 1.34 8.06
N LYS A 86 -5.93 1.69 8.36
CA LYS A 86 -6.46 2.01 9.69
C LYS A 86 -5.87 1.11 10.77
N SER A 87 -5.27 1.72 11.79
CA SER A 87 -4.67 1.00 12.93
C SER A 87 -5.72 0.28 13.79
N LYS A 88 -5.25 -0.54 14.73
CA LYS A 88 -6.09 -1.19 15.77
C LYS A 88 -6.51 -0.26 16.91
N LEU A 89 -6.21 1.03 16.81
CA LEU A 89 -6.67 1.99 17.83
C LEU A 89 -8.17 2.24 17.65
N PRO A 90 -8.98 2.07 18.71
CA PRO A 90 -10.41 2.33 18.62
C PRO A 90 -10.66 3.81 18.38
N ILE A 91 -11.73 4.12 17.64
CA ILE A 91 -12.22 5.49 17.45
C ILE A 91 -13.72 5.56 17.74
N PRO A 92 -14.26 6.68 18.23
CA PRO A 92 -15.68 6.78 18.58
C PRO A 92 -16.66 6.58 17.40
N GLN A 93 -16.19 6.73 16.16
CA GLN A 93 -17.04 6.85 14.99
C GLN A 93 -17.47 5.49 14.38
N ALA A 94 -16.67 4.44 14.55
CA ALA A 94 -16.92 3.09 14.03
C ALA A 94 -15.88 2.08 14.55
N ASP A 95 -16.19 0.79 14.39
CA ASP A 95 -15.28 -0.32 14.67
C ASP A 95 -14.02 -0.24 13.77
N GLU A 96 -12.84 -0.35 14.40
CA GLU A 96 -11.57 -0.18 13.70
C GLU A 96 -11.24 -1.32 12.73
N ALA A 97 -11.75 -2.53 12.96
CA ALA A 97 -11.55 -3.66 12.05
C ALA A 97 -12.46 -3.51 10.83
N GLU A 98 -13.71 -3.07 11.00
CA GLU A 98 -14.60 -2.74 9.89
C GLU A 98 -14.03 -1.62 9.02
N LEU A 99 -13.58 -0.52 9.62
CA LEU A 99 -12.93 0.58 8.90
C LEU A 99 -11.72 0.10 8.10
N ARG A 100 -10.81 -0.66 8.73
CA ARG A 100 -9.62 -1.21 8.07
C ARG A 100 -10.01 -2.13 6.91
N GLN A 101 -11.04 -2.95 7.09
CA GLN A 101 -11.52 -3.82 6.02
C GLN A 101 -12.13 -3.03 4.86
N GLN A 102 -12.79 -1.90 5.09
CA GLN A 102 -13.27 -1.04 4.02
C GLN A 102 -12.13 -0.33 3.29
N GLU A 103 -11.14 0.23 4.00
CA GLU A 103 -9.95 0.79 3.35
C GLU A 103 -9.22 -0.26 2.50
N ALA A 104 -9.12 -1.50 2.99
CA ALA A 104 -8.56 -2.64 2.24
C ALA A 104 -9.34 -2.95 0.95
N LYS A 105 -10.67 -2.80 0.94
CA LYS A 105 -11.49 -2.96 -0.27
C LYS A 105 -11.24 -1.82 -1.26
N VAL A 106 -11.15 -0.58 -0.80
CA VAL A 106 -10.80 0.55 -1.66
C VAL A 106 -9.41 0.34 -2.28
N LEU A 107 -8.43 -0.12 -1.50
CA LEU A 107 -7.12 -0.51 -2.03
C LEU A 107 -7.25 -1.62 -3.08
N ARG A 108 -8.09 -2.62 -2.82
CA ARG A 108 -8.36 -3.70 -3.76
C ARG A 108 -8.95 -3.20 -5.08
N GLU A 109 -9.84 -2.21 -5.06
CA GLU A 109 -10.37 -1.59 -6.27
C GLU A 109 -9.25 -0.95 -7.12
N LYS A 110 -8.23 -0.34 -6.50
CA LYS A 110 -7.09 0.22 -7.24
C LYS A 110 -6.24 -0.87 -7.89
N ILE A 111 -6.03 -1.99 -7.19
CA ILE A 111 -5.34 -3.17 -7.70
C ILE A 111 -6.11 -3.76 -8.89
N ASP A 112 -7.42 -3.97 -8.74
CA ASP A 112 -8.26 -4.54 -9.79
C ASP A 112 -8.34 -3.61 -11.01
N ALA A 113 -8.32 -2.29 -10.82
CA ALA A 113 -8.23 -1.34 -11.93
C ALA A 113 -6.93 -1.47 -12.73
N ARG A 114 -5.79 -1.80 -12.09
CA ARG A 114 -4.53 -2.08 -12.79
C ARG A 114 -4.63 -3.36 -13.62
N PHE A 115 -5.17 -4.43 -13.05
CA PHE A 115 -5.37 -5.68 -13.77
C PHE A 115 -6.42 -5.56 -14.89
N ALA A 116 -7.43 -4.71 -14.74
CA ALA A 116 -8.41 -4.44 -15.78
C ALA A 116 -7.76 -3.72 -16.98
N ALA A 117 -6.85 -2.79 -16.73
CA ALA A 117 -6.10 -2.08 -17.78
C ALA A 117 -5.04 -2.98 -18.45
N ASN A 118 -4.36 -3.82 -17.67
CA ASN A 118 -3.38 -4.79 -18.15
C ASN A 118 -3.44 -6.07 -17.30
N PRO A 119 -4.05 -7.16 -17.80
CA PRO A 119 -4.15 -8.42 -17.06
C PRO A 119 -2.82 -9.07 -16.69
N ASN A 120 -1.73 -8.70 -17.37
CA ASN A 120 -0.38 -9.23 -17.17
C ASN A 120 0.53 -8.23 -16.45
N VAL A 121 -0.02 -7.22 -15.78
CA VAL A 121 0.79 -6.24 -15.03
C VAL A 121 1.59 -6.92 -13.93
N ASN A 122 2.89 -6.61 -13.86
CA ASN A 122 3.71 -6.94 -12.70
C ASN A 122 3.43 -5.89 -11.62
N LEU A 123 2.76 -6.31 -10.54
CA LEU A 123 2.28 -5.40 -9.51
C LEU A 123 2.69 -5.89 -8.12
N ILE A 124 3.20 -4.98 -7.31
CA ILE A 124 3.57 -5.20 -5.91
C ILE A 124 2.70 -4.30 -5.04
N VAL A 125 2.12 -4.89 -3.99
CA VAL A 125 1.44 -4.16 -2.92
C VAL A 125 2.19 -4.36 -1.63
N LEU A 126 2.52 -3.28 -0.91
CA LEU A 126 3.19 -3.35 0.38
C LEU A 126 2.78 -2.21 1.31
N GLY A 127 3.32 -2.25 2.52
CA GLY A 127 3.15 -1.20 3.53
C GLY A 127 2.60 -1.75 4.84
N ASP A 128 2.12 -0.86 5.71
CA ASP A 128 1.55 -1.24 6.99
C ASP A 128 0.05 -1.51 6.84
N LEU A 129 -0.31 -2.78 6.65
CA LEU A 129 -1.69 -3.22 6.51
C LEU A 129 -2.43 -3.29 7.86
N ASN A 130 -1.73 -3.09 8.99
CA ASN A 130 -2.26 -3.07 10.35
C ASN A 130 -3.06 -4.33 10.77
N ASP A 131 -2.78 -5.49 10.17
CA ASP A 131 -3.49 -6.72 10.49
C ASP A 131 -2.70 -8.02 10.27
N SER A 132 -3.28 -9.15 10.69
CA SER A 132 -2.71 -10.49 10.47
C SER A 132 -3.04 -11.05 9.10
N LYS A 133 -2.27 -12.07 8.67
CA LYS A 133 -2.43 -12.74 7.36
C LYS A 133 -3.84 -13.25 7.09
N ASP A 134 -4.52 -13.72 8.14
CA ASP A 134 -5.84 -14.34 8.05
C ASP A 134 -7.00 -13.35 8.25
N ALA A 135 -6.71 -12.07 8.49
CA ALA A 135 -7.71 -11.05 8.73
C ALA A 135 -8.55 -10.74 7.49
N GLY A 136 -9.77 -10.24 7.71
CA GLY A 136 -10.69 -9.86 6.62
C GLY A 136 -10.13 -8.75 5.72
N SER A 137 -9.37 -7.81 6.30
CA SER A 137 -8.64 -6.74 5.60
C SER A 137 -7.58 -7.32 4.65
N THR A 138 -6.68 -8.17 5.14
CA THR A 138 -5.64 -8.83 4.34
C THR A 138 -6.23 -9.70 3.24
N LYS A 139 -7.26 -10.50 3.57
CA LYS A 139 -7.97 -11.33 2.58
C LYS A 139 -8.66 -10.50 1.49
N ALA A 140 -9.15 -9.29 1.82
CA ALA A 140 -9.73 -8.39 0.82
C ALA A 140 -8.69 -7.91 -0.18
N ILE A 141 -7.48 -7.57 0.27
CA ILE A 141 -6.36 -7.15 -0.59
C ILE A 141 -5.89 -8.30 -1.47
N ILE A 142 -5.67 -9.48 -0.89
CA ILE A 142 -5.27 -10.70 -1.61
C ILE A 142 -6.28 -11.05 -2.70
N GLY A 143 -7.56 -10.89 -2.39
CA GLY A 143 -8.69 -11.17 -3.27
C GLY A 143 -8.76 -12.63 -3.69
N ARG A 144 -9.40 -12.88 -4.84
CA ARG A 144 -9.77 -14.22 -5.30
C ARG A 144 -9.68 -14.32 -6.83
N GLY A 145 -9.72 -15.54 -7.35
CA GLY A 145 -9.74 -15.81 -8.78
C GLY A 145 -8.40 -15.57 -9.47
N LYS A 146 -8.43 -15.25 -10.77
CA LYS A 146 -7.23 -15.15 -11.61
C LYS A 146 -6.25 -14.03 -11.23
N HIS A 147 -6.74 -12.96 -10.60
CA HIS A 147 -5.92 -11.83 -10.14
C HIS A 147 -5.73 -11.87 -8.61
N LYS A 148 -5.70 -13.08 -8.03
CA LYS A 148 -5.36 -13.28 -6.62
C LYS A 148 -3.88 -12.94 -6.43
N LEU A 149 -3.59 -12.08 -5.45
CA LEU A 149 -2.21 -11.77 -5.10
C LEU A 149 -1.58 -12.92 -4.31
N VAL A 150 -0.26 -13.05 -4.45
CA VAL A 150 0.54 -14.00 -3.66
C VAL A 150 1.21 -13.23 -2.54
N ASP A 151 1.08 -13.74 -1.31
CA ASP A 151 1.81 -13.21 -0.16
C ASP A 151 3.27 -13.68 -0.25
N THR A 152 4.19 -12.74 -0.38
CA THR A 152 5.63 -12.99 -0.56
C THR A 152 6.42 -12.85 0.73
N ARG A 153 5.76 -12.66 1.89
CA ARG A 153 6.46 -12.58 3.16
C ARG A 153 7.24 -13.89 3.39
N PRO A 154 8.53 -13.80 3.78
CA PRO A 154 9.28 -14.99 4.14
C PRO A 154 8.56 -15.69 5.31
N ALA A 155 8.46 -17.03 5.26
CA ALA A 155 7.87 -17.79 6.34
C ALA A 155 8.67 -17.51 7.64
N GLU A 156 8.05 -16.81 8.58
CA GLU A 156 8.67 -16.59 9.88
C GLU A 156 8.51 -17.84 10.73
N ARG A 157 9.62 -18.29 11.32
CA ARG A 157 9.76 -19.53 12.11
C ARG A 157 8.78 -19.64 13.30
N ASN A 158 8.10 -18.54 13.66
CA ASN A 158 7.21 -18.43 14.82
C ASN A 158 5.70 -18.36 14.48
N GLY A 159 5.26 -18.67 13.25
CA GLY A 159 3.80 -18.73 13.01
C GLY A 159 3.30 -19.03 11.60
N ASP A 160 4.17 -19.17 10.60
CA ASP A 160 3.75 -19.39 9.22
C ASP A 160 4.22 -20.76 8.71
N GLU A 161 3.38 -21.78 8.90
CA GLU A 161 3.49 -23.01 8.09
C GLU A 161 3.11 -22.66 6.64
N PHE A 162 4.12 -22.48 5.79
CA PHE A 162 3.93 -22.47 4.35
C PHE A 162 3.64 -23.90 3.91
N VAL A 163 2.42 -24.17 3.45
CA VAL A 163 2.13 -25.39 2.67
C VAL A 163 2.27 -24.99 1.20
N PRO A 164 3.32 -25.46 0.48
CA PRO A 164 3.44 -25.22 -0.95
C PRO A 164 2.26 -25.85 -1.69
N ALA A 165 1.78 -25.15 -2.72
CA ALA A 165 0.85 -25.70 -3.70
C ALA A 165 1.55 -26.71 -4.63
#